data_AF-A0A559TDZ6-F1
#
_entry.id   AF-A0A559TDZ6-F1
#
_cell.length_a   1.000
_cell.length_b   1.000
_cell.length_c   1.000
_cell.angle_alpha   90.00
_cell.angle_beta   90.00
_cell.angle_gamma   90.00
#
_symmetry.space_group_name_H-M   'P 1'
#
loop_
_entity.id
_entity.type
_entity.pdbx_description
1 polymer ?
#
loop_
_entity_poly.entity_id
_entity_poly.type
_entity_poly.pdbx_seq_one_letter_code
_entity_poly.pdbx_strand_id
1 'polypeptide(L)' 'MTDEGKIERGTAADRICSDPVYQGAWESIMRDLYKAWVESPLDDVAGRERQRLELDVLTRLKGKFLSYMNEAAMVKAEAE' A
#
# COMPACT_ATOMS: atom_id res chain seq x y z
N MET A 1 -21.33 -6.75 -0.18
CA MET A 1 -20.91 -5.42 0.31
C MET A 1 -21.82 -4.42 -0.36
N THR A 2 -22.48 -3.57 0.43
CA THR A 2 -23.37 -2.54 -0.09
C THR A 2 -22.56 -1.43 -0.77
N ASP A 3 -23.21 -0.64 -1.61
CA ASP A 3 -22.54 0.49 -2.28
C ASP A 3 -22.09 1.56 -1.29
N GLU A 4 -22.89 1.81 -0.24
CA GLU A 4 -22.49 2.62 0.91
C GLU A 4 -21.21 2.09 1.57
N GLY A 5 -21.10 0.77 1.78
CA GLY A 5 -19.89 0.15 2.33
C GLY A 5 -18.67 0.25 1.41
N LYS A 6 -18.85 0.25 0.09
CA LYS A 6 -17.75 0.50 -0.87
C LYS A 6 -17.27 1.95 -0.76
N ILE A 7 -18.20 2.90 -0.65
CA ILE A 7 -17.90 4.33 -0.49
C ILE A 7 -17.14 4.61 0.80
N GLU A 8 -17.59 4.06 1.93
CA GLU A 8 -16.92 4.20 3.22
C GLU A 8 -15.50 3.66 3.17
N ARG A 9 -15.33 2.45 2.63
CA ARG A 9 -14.01 1.82 2.49
C ARG A 9 -13.06 2.65 1.62
N GLY A 10 -13.53 3.17 0.49
CA GLY A 10 -12.72 4.02 -0.37
C GLY A 10 -12.37 5.36 0.27
N THR A 11 -13.28 5.95 1.06
CA THR A 11 -13.03 7.19 1.81
C THR A 11 -11.98 6.97 2.91
N ALA A 12 -12.03 5.82 3.62
CA ALA A 12 -11.01 5.46 4.58
C ALA A 12 -9.65 5.20 3.91
N ALA A 13 -9.65 4.53 2.76
CA ALA A 13 -8.43 4.30 1.97
C ALA A 13 -7.81 5.63 1.49
N ASP A 14 -8.63 6.56 1.02
CA ASP A 14 -8.20 7.90 0.61
C ASP A 14 -7.54 8.65 1.78
N ARG A 15 -8.14 8.60 2.98
CA ARG A 15 -7.53 9.18 4.18
C ARG A 15 -6.15 8.59 4.47
N ILE A 16 -5.98 7.27 4.38
CA ILE A 16 -4.68 6.61 4.60
C ILE A 16 -3.67 7.02 3.52
N CYS A 17 -4.11 7.11 2.26
CA CYS A 17 -3.24 7.45 1.14
C CYS A 17 -2.90 8.94 1.04
N SER A 18 -3.69 9.83 1.63
CA SER A 18 -3.50 11.28 1.59
C SER A 18 -2.85 11.85 2.87
N ASP A 19 -2.90 11.13 4.00
CA ASP A 19 -2.29 11.60 5.25
C ASP A 19 -0.74 11.58 5.17
N PRO A 20 -0.08 12.73 5.40
CA PRO A 20 1.38 12.82 5.37
C PRO A 20 2.09 11.90 6.37
N VAL A 21 1.47 11.58 7.50
CA VAL A 21 2.04 10.69 8.52
C VAL A 21 2.12 9.27 7.99
N TYR A 22 1.03 8.78 7.37
CA TYR A 22 1.02 7.44 6.77
C TYR A 22 1.98 7.37 5.57
N GLN A 23 2.03 8.41 4.73
CA GLN A 23 3.00 8.44 3.62
C GLN A 23 4.44 8.45 4.11
N GLY A 24 4.76 9.28 5.13
CA GLY A 24 6.10 9.33 5.71
C GLY A 24 6.53 8.00 6.33
N ALA A 25 5.64 7.34 7.08
CA ALA A 25 5.90 6.01 7.64
C ALA A 25 6.15 4.98 6.53
N TRP A 26 5.33 5.00 5.48
CA TRP A 26 5.47 4.11 4.34
C TRP A 26 6.81 4.27 3.62
N GLU A 27 7.18 5.52 3.29
CA GLU A 27 8.44 5.83 2.63
C GLU A 27 9.64 5.46 3.50
N SER A 28 9.56 5.65 4.82
CA SER A 28 10.60 5.21 5.75
C SER A 28 10.80 3.70 5.69
N ILE A 29 9.73 2.92 5.82
CA ILE A 29 9.81 1.45 5.80
C ILE A 29 10.37 0.97 4.45
N MET A 30 9.88 1.52 3.34
CA MET A 30 10.39 1.17 2.01
C MET A 30 11.90 1.44 1.88
N ARG A 31 12.36 2.61 2.34
CA ARG A 31 13.78 2.97 2.34
C ARG A 31 14.61 2.02 3.20
N ASP A 32 14.13 1.69 4.39
CA ASP A 32 14.83 0.80 5.32
C ASP A 32 14.97 -0.62 4.73
N LEU A 33 13.91 -1.15 4.13
CA LEU A 33 13.93 -2.45 3.46
C LEU A 33 14.82 -2.46 2.23
N TYR A 34 14.78 -1.42 1.39
CA TYR A 34 15.67 -1.30 0.25
C TYR A 34 17.13 -1.24 0.68
N LYS A 35 17.44 -0.45 1.71
CA LYS A 35 18.79 -0.36 2.27
C LYS A 35 19.25 -1.73 2.77
N ALA A 36 18.44 -2.41 3.58
CA ALA A 36 18.75 -3.73 4.11
C ALA A 36 18.96 -4.78 3.00
N TRP A 37 18.22 -4.67 1.90
CA TRP A 37 18.37 -5.55 0.73
C TRP A 37 19.63 -5.27 -0.09
N VAL A 38 20.00 -4.01 -0.25
CA VAL A 38 21.26 -3.63 -0.91
C VAL A 38 22.46 -4.03 -0.07
N GLU A 39 22.38 -3.89 1.25
CA GLU A 39 23.47 -4.20 2.19
C GLU A 39 23.57 -5.70 2.53
N SER A 40 22.54 -6.50 2.23
CA SER A 40 22.53 -7.94 2.50
C SER A 40 23.53 -8.70 1.61
N PRO A 41 24.37 -9.59 2.19
CA PRO A 41 25.30 -10.43 1.44
C PRO A 41 24.62 -11.23 0.31
N LEU A 42 25.31 -11.42 -0.81
CA LEU A 42 24.73 -12.13 -1.99
C LEU A 42 24.47 -13.62 -1.74
N ASP A 43 25.21 -14.21 -0.81
CA ASP A 43 25.04 -15.60 -0.36
C ASP A 43 23.90 -15.76 0.66
N ASP A 44 23.41 -14.68 1.26
CA ASP A 44 22.21 -14.67 2.10
C ASP A 44 20.93 -14.63 1.24
N VAL A 45 20.72 -15.71 0.49
CA VAL A 45 19.55 -15.85 -0.40
C VAL A 45 18.23 -15.72 0.38
N ALA A 46 18.17 -16.29 1.59
CA ALA A 46 16.95 -16.30 2.40
C ALA A 46 16.61 -14.91 2.96
N GLY A 47 17.61 -14.16 3.45
CA GLY A 47 17.41 -12.79 3.93
C GLY A 47 17.00 -11.85 2.80
N ARG A 48 17.67 -11.95 1.64
CA ARG A 48 17.33 -11.15 0.45
C ARG A 48 15.92 -11.43 -0.06
N GLU A 49 15.51 -12.69 -0.09
CA GLU A 49 14.16 -13.07 -0.51
C GLU A 49 13.11 -12.55 0.47
N ARG A 50 13.37 -12.64 1.79
CA ARG A 50 12.46 -12.08 2.80
C ARG A 50 12.23 -10.58 2.58
N GLN A 51 13.30 -9.80 2.45
CA GLN A 51 13.21 -8.36 2.24
C GLN A 51 12.46 -8.02 0.93
N ARG A 52 12.70 -8.79 -0.13
CA ARG A 52 11.97 -8.65 -1.40
C ARG A 52 10.47 -8.90 -1.22
N LEU A 53 10.09 -9.94 -0.48
CA LEU A 53 8.69 -10.25 -0.19
C LEU A 53 8.03 -9.16 0.65
N GLU A 54 8.73 -8.60 1.64
CA GLU A 54 8.21 -7.48 2.45
C GLU A 54 7.96 -6.24 1.59
N LEU A 55 8.88 -5.89 0.68
CA LEU A 55 8.71 -4.81 -0.30
C LEU A 55 7.51 -5.05 -1.24
N ASP A 56 7.33 -6.28 -1.72
CA ASP A 56 6.20 -6.66 -2.58
C ASP A 56 4.86 -6.56 -1.82
N VAL A 57 4.80 -7.03 -0.58
CA VAL A 57 3.59 -6.93 0.26
C VAL A 57 3.21 -5.47 0.49
N LEU A 58 4.17 -4.60 0.81
CA LEU A 58 3.91 -3.17 0.94
C LEU A 58 3.34 -2.65 -0.38
N THR A 59 4.05 -2.82 -1.49
CA THR A 59 3.61 -2.35 -2.81
C THR A 59 2.17 -2.78 -3.15
N ARG A 60 1.84 -4.05 -2.88
CA ARG A 60 0.48 -4.59 -3.08
C ARG A 60 -0.55 -3.95 -2.15
N LEU A 61 -0.20 -3.69 -0.90
CA LEU A 61 -1.09 -3.02 0.06
C LEU A 61 -1.44 -1.60 -0.42
N LYS A 62 -0.47 -0.83 -0.93
CA LYS A 62 -0.75 0.49 -1.52
C LYS A 62 -1.66 0.38 -2.73
N GLY A 63 -1.40 -0.58 -3.61
CA GLY A 63 -2.26 -0.88 -4.76
C GLY A 63 -3.70 -1.24 -4.35
N LYS A 64 -3.89 -1.96 -3.24
CA LYS A 64 -5.22 -2.30 -2.72
C LYS A 64 -5.98 -1.07 -2.22
N PHE A 65 -5.33 -0.14 -1.52
CA PHE A 65 -5.97 1.11 -1.12
C PHE A 65 -6.40 1.94 -2.34
N LEU A 66 -5.53 2.10 -3.34
CA LEU A 66 -5.87 2.80 -4.58
C LEU A 66 -7.07 2.13 -5.30
N SER A 67 -7.13 0.79 -5.30
CA SER A 67 -8.27 0.07 -5.85
C SER A 67 -9.58 0.38 -5.10
N TYR A 68 -9.55 0.51 -3.78
CA TYR A 68 -10.74 0.87 -3.01
C TYR A 68 -11.20 2.29 -3.28
N MET A 69 -10.26 3.23 -3.46
CA MET A 69 -10.56 4.60 -3.84
C MET A 69 -11.24 4.66 -5.21
N ASN A 70 -10.69 3.95 -6.21
CA ASN A 70 -11.26 3.90 -7.54
C ASN A 70 -12.66 3.25 -7.56
N GLU A 71 -12.85 2.16 -6.81
CA GLU A 71 -14.15 1.51 -6.68
C GLU A 71 -15.19 2.46 -6.08
N ALA A 72 -14.84 3.19 -5.02
CA ALA A 72 -15.74 4.18 -4.42
C ALA A 72 -16.05 5.34 -5.37
N ALA A 73 -15.09 5.80 -6.17
CA ALA A 73 -15.31 6.86 -7.15
C ALA A 73 -16.29 6.43 -8.25
N MET A 74 -16.15 5.21 -8.76
CA MET A 74 -17.08 4.65 -9.75
C MET A 74 -18.51 4.55 -9.22
N VAL A 75 -18.67 4.03 -7.99
CA VAL A 75 -19.99 3.89 -7.34
C VAL A 75 -20.65 5.25 -7.13
N LYS A 76 -19.88 6.28 -6.74
CA LYS A 76 -20.40 7.65 -6.61
C LYS A 76 -20.85 8.21 -7.95
N ALA A 77 -20.08 8.01 -9.01
CA ALA A 77 -20.40 8.50 -10.35
C ALA A 77 -21.62 7.82 -10.97
N GLU A 78 -21.89 6.55 -10.63
CA GLU A 78 -23.09 5.82 -11.08
C GLU A 78 -24.37 6.24 -10.33
N ALA A 79 -24.24 6.94 -9.21
CA ALA A 79 -25.36 7.41 -8.39
C ALA A 79 -25.78 8.87 -8.69
N GLU A 80 -25.03 9.58 -9.55
CA GLU A 80 -25.30 10.94 -10.05
C GLU A 80 -26.02 10.93 -11.40
#